data_AF-A0A940AHX7-F1
#
_entry.id   AF-A0A940AHX7-F1
#
_cell.length_a   1.000
_cell.length_b   1.000
_cell.length_c   1.000
_cell.angle_alpha   90.00
_cell.angle_beta   90.00
_cell.angle_gamma   90.00
#
_symmetry.space_group_name_H-M   'P 1'
#
loop_
_entity.id
_entity.type
_entity.pdbx_description
1 polymer ?
#
loop_
_entity_poly.entity_id
_entity_poly.type
_entity_poly.pdbx_seq_one_letter_code
_entity_poly.pdbx_strand_id
1 'polypeptide(L)'
;MEFIMSFPRKSRVLQKMRAGKKALSFKLNLSCPRVAEIAAISGFDAVWIDQEHVPTDHSTVENMVLASKAYDCDTIVRVAKGCYS
;
A
#
# COMPACT_ATOMS: atom_id res chain seq x y z
N MET A 1 25.06 -3.25 -19.06
CA MET A 1 24.55 -4.60 -18.82
C MET A 1 24.06 -4.64 -17.39
N GLU A 2 22.88 -5.23 -17.18
CA GLU A 2 22.07 -5.26 -15.94
C GLU A 2 21.31 -3.96 -15.64
N PHE A 3 20.00 -3.94 -15.38
CA PHE A 3 19.03 -5.01 -15.14
C PHE A 3 17.64 -4.46 -15.51
N ILE A 4 17.01 -4.95 -16.59
CA ILE A 4 15.58 -4.70 -16.79
C ILE A 4 14.88 -5.64 -15.81
N MET A 5 14.52 -5.14 -14.62
CA MET A 5 13.80 -5.92 -13.61
C MET A 5 12.40 -6.25 -14.14
N SER A 6 12.26 -7.39 -14.83
CA SER A 6 10.98 -7.94 -15.27
C SER A 6 10.24 -8.69 -14.16
N PHE A 7 10.56 -8.43 -12.89
CA PHE A 7 9.91 -9.08 -11.75
C PHE A 7 9.23 -8.04 -10.86
N PRO A 8 8.02 -8.33 -10.37
CA PRO A 8 7.42 -7.51 -9.31
C PRO A 8 8.38 -7.44 -8.12
N ARG A 9 8.50 -6.26 -7.49
CA ARG A 9 9.34 -6.09 -6.31
C ARG A 9 8.90 -7.04 -5.19
N LYS A 10 9.85 -7.47 -4.36
CA LYS A 10 9.54 -8.30 -3.18
C LYS A 10 8.77 -7.46 -2.15
N SER A 11 7.75 -8.04 -1.51
CA SER A 11 6.99 -7.37 -0.45
C SER A 11 7.86 -7.13 0.79
N ARG A 12 7.91 -5.86 1.22
CA ARG A 12 8.60 -5.42 2.43
C ARG A 12 7.92 -5.94 3.69
N VAL A 13 6.58 -5.93 3.71
CA VAL A 13 5.76 -6.45 4.81
C VAL A 13 6.02 -7.93 5.03
N LEU A 14 5.94 -8.74 3.97
CA LEU A 14 6.15 -10.19 4.08
C LEU A 14 7.58 -10.53 4.52
N GLN A 15 8.59 -9.80 4.00
CA GLN A 15 9.98 -9.97 4.44
C GLN A 15 10.15 -9.68 5.93
N LYS A 16 9.60 -8.57 6.44
CA LYS A 16 9.66 -8.22 7.87
C LYS A 16 8.95 -9.26 8.74
N MET A 17 7.73 -9.65 8.38
CA MET A 17 6.95 -10.62 9.14
C MET A 17 7.62 -11.99 9.21
N ARG A 18 8.19 -12.47 8.10
CA ARG A 18 8.94 -13.73 8.05
C ARG A 18 10.23 -13.70 8.89
N ALA A 19 10.81 -12.53 9.10
CA ALA A 19 11.93 -12.33 10.00
C ALA A 19 11.53 -12.16 11.48
N GLY A 20 10.26 -12.40 11.83
CA GLY A 20 9.74 -12.23 13.20
C GLY A 20 9.62 -10.76 13.64
N LYS A 21 9.70 -9.81 12.71
CA LYS A 21 9.59 -8.37 13.00
C LYS A 21 8.16 -7.88 12.80
N LYS A 22 7.80 -6.81 13.51
CA LYS A 22 6.52 -6.11 13.33
C LYS A 22 6.57 -5.29 12.03
N ALA A 23 5.58 -5.47 11.17
CA ALA A 23 5.33 -4.60 10.03
C ALA A 23 4.28 -3.54 10.42
N LEU A 24 4.57 -2.27 10.16
CA LEU A 24 3.69 -1.16 10.51
C LEU A 24 2.95 -0.67 9.26
N SER A 25 1.62 -0.60 9.35
CA SER A 25 0.80 -0.01 8.29
C SER A 25 0.09 1.26 8.77
N PHE A 26 -0.16 2.18 7.85
CA PHE A 26 -0.94 3.39 8.12
C PHE A 26 -2.29 3.35 7.41
N LYS A 27 -3.39 3.47 8.16
CA LYS A 27 -4.74 3.45 7.60
C LYS A 27 -5.13 4.79 7.00
N LEU A 28 -5.41 4.79 5.71
CA LEU A 28 -5.86 5.97 4.99
C LEU A 28 -7.37 6.13 5.18
N ASN A 29 -7.77 7.28 5.72
CA ASN A 29 -9.17 7.70 5.87
C ASN A 29 -9.60 8.73 4.80
N LEU A 30 -8.70 9.06 3.88
CA LEU A 30 -8.89 10.08 2.85
C LEU A 30 -8.59 9.46 1.49
N SER A 31 -9.48 9.68 0.50
CA SER A 31 -9.29 9.32 -0.90
C SER A 31 -8.33 10.30 -1.61
N CYS A 32 -7.13 10.48 -1.05
CA CYS A 32 -6.13 11.43 -1.56
C CYS A 32 -4.72 10.79 -1.69
N PRO A 33 -4.13 10.73 -2.89
CA PRO A 33 -2.79 10.17 -3.11
C PRO A 33 -1.68 10.86 -2.30
N ARG A 34 -1.82 12.16 -2.02
CA ARG A 34 -0.86 12.91 -1.19
C ARG A 34 -0.74 12.33 0.23
N VAL A 35 -1.82 11.80 0.78
CA VAL A 35 -1.80 11.20 2.12
C VAL A 35 -1.06 9.85 2.09
N ALA A 36 -1.22 9.08 1.01
CA ALA A 36 -0.45 7.85 0.80
C ALA A 36 1.05 8.14 0.66
N GLU A 37 1.42 9.17 -0.09
CA GLU A 37 2.80 9.64 -0.22
C GLU A 37 3.39 10.07 1.13
N ILE A 38 2.68 10.91 1.90
CA ILE A 38 3.16 11.35 3.22
C ILE A 38 3.38 10.14 4.15
N ALA A 39 2.46 9.18 4.16
CA ALA A 39 2.61 7.96 4.95
C ALA A 39 3.82 7.12 4.47
N ALA A 40 4.04 7.02 3.16
CA ALA A 40 5.18 6.30 2.61
C ALA A 40 6.52 6.97 2.99
N ILE A 41 6.61 8.31 2.90
CA ILE A 41 7.78 9.10 3.32
C ILE A 41 8.02 8.96 4.84
N SER A 42 6.95 8.81 5.62
CA SER A 42 7.03 8.65 7.09
C SER A 42 7.63 7.30 7.53
N GLY A 43 7.96 6.41 6.60
CA GLY A 43 8.66 5.15 6.87
C GLY A 43 7.77 3.99 7.29
N PHE A 44 6.46 4.07 7.06
CA PHE A 44 5.56 2.93 7.21
C PHE A 44 5.92 1.82 6.23
N ASP A 45 5.73 0.57 6.64
CA ASP A 45 6.00 -0.60 5.79
C ASP A 45 4.92 -0.79 4.72
N ALA A 46 3.70 -0.36 5.03
CA ALA A 46 2.60 -0.31 4.08
C ALA A 46 1.63 0.84 4.35
N VAL A 47 0.87 1.21 3.31
CA VAL A 47 -0.36 1.98 3.47
C VAL A 47 -1.57 1.05 3.34
N TRP A 48 -2.59 1.27 4.16
CA TRP A 48 -3.87 0.58 4.05
C TRP A 48 -4.87 1.48 3.33
N ILE A 49 -5.16 1.11 2.08
CA ILE A 49 -6.13 1.76 1.21
C ILE A 49 -7.50 1.12 1.45
N ASP A 50 -8.48 1.95 1.78
CA ASP A 50 -9.81 1.51 2.19
C ASP A 50 -10.83 1.76 1.07
N GLN A 51 -11.38 0.70 0.48
CA GLN A 51 -12.52 0.80 -0.44
C GLN A 51 -13.85 0.38 0.24
N GLU A 52 -13.84 0.08 1.53
CA GLU A 52 -15.06 -0.33 2.25
C GLU A 52 -15.73 0.85 2.95
N HIS A 53 -14.93 1.73 3.57
CA HIS A 53 -15.45 2.84 4.38
C HIS A 53 -15.00 4.23 3.90
N VAL A 54 -14.17 4.30 2.87
CA VAL A 54 -13.70 5.56 2.27
C VAL A 54 -14.15 5.54 0.80
N PRO A 55 -14.61 6.67 0.22
CA PRO A 55 -15.05 6.73 -1.17
C PRO A 55 -13.84 6.70 -2.12
N THR A 56 -13.16 5.55 -2.15
CA THR A 56 -11.96 5.30 -2.94
C THR A 56 -12.35 4.46 -4.15
N ASP A 57 -12.23 5.03 -5.35
CA ASP A 57 -12.43 4.31 -6.61
C ASP A 57 -11.12 3.69 -7.13
N HIS A 58 -11.19 2.92 -8.22
CA HIS A 58 -10.01 2.27 -8.79
C HIS A 58 -8.95 3.27 -9.27
N SER A 59 -9.35 4.42 -9.79
CA SER A 59 -8.41 5.46 -10.22
C SER A 59 -7.62 6.05 -9.03
N THR A 60 -8.29 6.24 -7.89
CA THR A 60 -7.65 6.67 -6.65
C THR A 60 -6.74 5.60 -6.09
N VAL A 61 -7.16 4.33 -6.11
CA VAL A 61 -6.32 3.19 -5.69
C VAL A 61 -5.03 3.15 -6.51
N GLU A 62 -5.12 3.23 -7.84
CA GLU A 62 -3.96 3.26 -8.73
C GLU A 62 -3.00 4.39 -8.36
N ASN A 63 -3.52 5.62 -8.21
CA ASN A 63 -2.71 6.78 -7.84
C ASN A 63 -2.05 6.61 -6.46
N MET A 64 -2.74 6.04 -5.47
CA MET A 64 -2.16 5.74 -4.16
C MET A 64 -1.11 4.62 -4.23
N VAL A 65 -1.29 3.62 -5.09
CA VAL A 65 -0.28 2.58 -5.32
C VAL A 65 0.98 3.17 -5.95
N LEU A 66 0.83 4.07 -6.93
CA LEU A 66 1.96 4.76 -7.55
C LEU A 66 2.68 5.67 -6.55
N ALA A 67 1.94 6.43 -5.74
CA ALA A 67 2.49 7.28 -4.69
C ALA A 67 3.30 6.49 -3.66
N SER A 68 2.77 5.37 -3.16
CA SER A 68 3.48 4.49 -2.21
C SER A 68 4.70 3.81 -2.83
N LYS A 69 4.60 3.40 -4.10
CA LYS A 69 5.69 2.76 -4.85
C LYS A 69 6.91 3.68 -5.01
N ALA A 70 6.69 4.98 -5.13
CA ALA A 70 7.79 5.96 -5.26
C ALA A 70 8.75 5.96 -4.05
N TYR A 71 8.32 5.44 -2.89
CA TYR A 71 9.10 5.40 -1.66
C TYR A 71 9.26 3.97 -1.09
N ASP A 72 9.21 2.93 -1.94
CA ASP A 72 9.34 1.52 -1.56
C ASP A 72 8.39 1.06 -0.42
N CYS A 73 7.19 1.65 -0.37
CA CYS A 73 6.15 1.30 0.60
C CYS A 73 5.18 0.27 -0.01
N ASP A 74 4.82 -0.78 0.74
CA ASP A 74 3.80 -1.75 0.32
C ASP A 74 2.39 -1.13 0.38
N THR A 75 1.43 -1.77 -0.27
CA THR A 75 0.02 -1.35 -0.24
C THR A 75 -0.86 -2.53 0.16
N ILE A 76 -1.74 -2.30 1.12
CA ILE A 76 -2.80 -3.23 1.53
C ILE A 76 -4.11 -2.60 1.05
N VAL A 77 -4.82 -3.27 0.14
CA VAL A 77 -6.09 -2.78 -0.36
C VAL A 77 -7.21 -3.56 0.31
N ARG A 78 -7.98 -2.89 1.16
CA ARG A 78 -9.23 -3.42 1.68
C ARG A 78 -10.31 -3.24 0.62
N VAL A 79 -10.80 -4.35 0.10
CA VAL A 79 -11.91 -4.40 -0.84
C VAL A 79 -13.23 -4.09 -0.13
N ALA A 80 -14.23 -3.65 -0.90
CA ALA A 80 -15.59 -3.48 -0.39
C ALA A 80 -16.13 -4.79 0.20
N LYS A 81 -16.99 -4.69 1.22
CA LYS A 81 -17.63 -5.85 1.83
C LYS A 81 -18.40 -6.63 0.77
N GLY A 82 -17.98 -7.88 0.53
CA GLY A 82 -18.73 -8.81 -0.31
C GLY A 82 -19.89 -9.48 0.44
N CYS A 83 -20.63 -10.35 -0.25
CA CYS A 83 -21.84 -11.01 0.27
C CYS A 83 -21.57 -12.16 1.26
N TYR A 84 -20.42 -12.19 1.93
CA TYR A 84 -20.06 -13.26 2.87
C TYR A 84 -20.35 -12.82 4.32
N SER A 85 -20.97 -13.73 5.06
CA SER A 85 -21.39 -13.58 6.47
C SER A 85 -20.25 -13.75 7.44
#